data_AF-A0A1Q3H8F7-F1
#
_entry.id   AF-A0A1Q3H8F7-F1
#
_cell.length_a   1.000
_cell.length_b   1.000
_cell.length_c   1.000
_cell.angle_alpha   90.00
_cell.angle_beta   90.00
_cell.angle_gamma   90.00
#
_symmetry.space_group_name_H-M   'P 1'
#
loop_
_entity.id
_entity.type
_entity.pdbx_description
1 polymer ?
#
loop_
_entity_poly.entity_id
_entity_poly.type
_entity_poly.pdbx_seq_one_letter_code
_entity_poly.pdbx_strand_id
1 'polypeptide(L)'
;MKRPLLPLALTLLATSAMAKDRATLRHTPSADEERPVVVDATVGPQGGDFALRLRFQKPPFGQECGSRCANATVLIDTDANPRSGLKLSDKAPENGADLAIIVQGTRDMSGASSDNYLRVKVRQLADGARTVDEGELIAELDHRRDSDRVHIEDNTVFLLIDASNNVPSGRKARIVYHPPGGKALQATIPGMLSGSANNSKVMIFRRGGWGTARQGGQRVGGESK
;
A
#
# COMPACT_ATOMS: atom_id res chain seq x y z
N MET A 1 -21.17 56.08 -37.14
CA MET A 1 -21.00 55.74 -35.71
C MET A 1 -22.04 54.70 -35.29
N LYS A 2 -21.66 53.42 -35.26
CA LYS A 2 -22.43 52.30 -34.69
C LYS A 2 -21.42 51.26 -34.15
N ARG A 3 -21.59 50.88 -32.88
CA ARG A 3 -20.89 49.85 -32.06
C ARG A 3 -21.02 48.44 -32.71
N PRO A 4 -20.16 47.42 -32.41
CA PRO A 4 -19.98 46.91 -31.04
C PRO A 4 -18.62 46.29 -30.64
N LEU A 5 -18.48 46.17 -29.31
CA LEU A 5 -17.50 45.40 -28.55
C LEU A 5 -17.61 43.90 -28.86
N LEU A 6 -16.49 43.22 -29.13
CA LEU A 6 -16.40 41.76 -29.19
C LEU A 6 -15.72 41.23 -27.91
N PRO A 7 -16.33 40.25 -27.22
CA PRO A 7 -15.93 39.82 -25.89
C PRO A 7 -14.75 38.86 -25.91
N LEU A 8 -13.91 38.96 -24.87
CA LEU A 8 -12.94 37.94 -24.46
C LEU A 8 -13.69 36.63 -24.15
N ALA A 9 -13.76 35.72 -25.12
CA ALA A 9 -14.31 34.39 -24.94
C ALA A 9 -13.18 33.37 -24.75
N LEU A 10 -12.87 33.13 -23.47
CA LEU A 10 -12.82 31.78 -22.89
C LEU A 10 -12.27 30.64 -23.78
N THR A 11 -10.95 30.51 -23.88
CA THR A 11 -10.31 29.25 -24.28
C THR A 11 -9.40 28.74 -23.15
N LEU A 12 -10.00 28.46 -21.98
CA LEU A 12 -9.48 27.42 -21.10
C LEU A 12 -10.10 26.09 -21.54
N LEU A 13 -9.56 25.50 -22.61
CA LEU A 13 -9.66 24.05 -22.75
C LEU A 13 -8.72 23.43 -21.71
N ALA A 14 -9.22 23.34 -20.48
CA ALA A 14 -8.70 22.42 -19.50
C ALA A 14 -8.96 21.01 -20.04
N THR A 15 -8.00 20.46 -20.76
CA THR A 15 -7.92 19.01 -20.97
C THR A 15 -7.65 18.40 -19.60
N SER A 16 -8.71 18.12 -18.85
CA SER A 16 -8.69 17.17 -17.75
C SER A 16 -8.43 15.80 -18.37
N ALA A 17 -7.17 15.55 -18.70
CA ALA A 17 -6.67 14.20 -18.87
C ALA A 17 -6.88 13.53 -17.50
N MET A 18 -8.01 12.82 -17.36
CA MET A 18 -8.15 11.77 -16.37
C MET A 18 -7.02 10.78 -16.64
N ALA A 19 -5.88 11.00 -16.00
CA ALA A 19 -4.80 10.04 -15.96
C ALA A 19 -5.37 8.83 -15.23
N LYS A 20 -5.80 7.83 -16.00
CA LYS A 20 -6.20 6.51 -15.53
C LYS A 20 -5.11 6.03 -14.56
N ASP A 21 -5.44 5.85 -13.28
CA ASP A 21 -4.52 5.37 -12.25
C ASP A 21 -3.85 4.10 -12.76
N ARG A 22 -2.60 4.24 -13.23
CA ARG A 22 -1.87 3.14 -13.85
C ARG A 22 -1.32 2.31 -12.70
N ALA A 23 -1.79 1.07 -12.62
CA ALA A 23 -1.29 0.09 -11.68
C ALA A 23 0.25 0.08 -11.65
N THR A 24 0.81 0.11 -10.44
CA THR A 24 2.24 -0.01 -10.17
C THR A 24 2.75 -1.39 -10.59
N LEU A 25 1.98 -2.44 -10.27
CA LEU A 25 2.29 -3.83 -10.64
C LEU A 25 1.04 -4.50 -11.20
N ARG A 26 1.24 -5.40 -12.18
CA ARG A 26 0.20 -6.27 -12.72
C ARG A 26 0.70 -7.70 -12.76
N HIS A 27 -0.14 -8.62 -12.33
CA HIS A 27 0.14 -10.04 -12.31
C HIS A 27 -1.03 -10.80 -12.93
N THR A 28 -0.71 -11.82 -13.73
CA THR A 28 -1.69 -12.78 -14.22
C THR A 28 -1.41 -14.11 -13.52
N PRO A 29 -2.29 -14.55 -12.59
CA PRO A 29 -2.10 -15.79 -11.85
C PRO A 29 -2.34 -16.99 -12.75
N SER A 30 -1.81 -18.15 -12.38
CA SER A 30 -2.20 -19.41 -13.03
C SER A 30 -3.66 -19.72 -12.74
N ALA A 31 -4.32 -20.46 -13.64
CA ALA A 31 -5.72 -20.85 -13.46
C ALA A 31 -5.92 -21.75 -12.22
N ASP A 32 -4.89 -22.52 -11.87
CA ASP A 32 -4.89 -23.47 -10.76
C ASP A 32 -4.54 -22.83 -9.41
N GLU A 33 -4.31 -21.51 -9.35
CA GLU A 33 -3.94 -20.84 -8.11
C GLU A 33 -5.10 -20.85 -7.11
N GLU A 34 -5.00 -21.71 -6.09
CA GLU A 34 -6.00 -21.87 -5.04
C GLU A 34 -6.09 -20.61 -4.17
N ARG A 35 -4.95 -20.01 -3.81
CA ARG A 35 -4.89 -18.88 -2.87
C ARG A 35 -5.28 -17.58 -3.57
N PRO A 36 -5.99 -16.65 -2.91
CA PRO A 36 -6.11 -15.29 -3.41
C PRO A 36 -4.72 -14.64 -3.53
N VAL A 37 -4.34 -14.24 -4.75
CA VAL A 37 -3.10 -13.48 -4.99
C VAL A 37 -3.40 -12.10 -5.55
N VAL A 38 -2.44 -11.18 -5.42
CA VAL A 38 -2.60 -9.80 -5.88
C VAL A 38 -2.37 -9.77 -7.40
N VAL A 39 -3.36 -9.29 -8.14
CA VAL A 39 -3.34 -9.20 -9.61
C VAL A 39 -3.12 -7.78 -10.12
N ASP A 40 -3.43 -6.78 -9.30
CA ASP A 40 -3.18 -5.38 -9.57
C ASP A 40 -2.81 -4.70 -8.25
N ALA A 41 -1.64 -4.05 -8.21
CA ALA A 41 -1.22 -3.24 -7.08
C ALA A 41 -0.99 -1.82 -7.56
N THR A 42 -1.59 -0.85 -6.88
CA THR A 42 -1.26 0.57 -7.01
C THR A 42 -0.67 1.04 -5.70
N VAL A 43 0.55 1.57 -5.73
CA VAL A 43 1.29 2.03 -4.55
C VAL A 43 1.85 3.41 -4.81
N GLY A 44 1.73 4.30 -3.83
CA GLY A 44 2.19 5.68 -3.93
C GLY A 44 2.37 6.32 -2.56
N PRO A 45 3.19 7.38 -2.45
CA PRO A 45 3.23 8.20 -1.25
C PRO A 45 1.91 8.97 -1.11
N GLN A 46 1.42 9.13 0.12
CA GLN A 46 0.25 9.95 0.45
C GLN A 46 0.53 10.69 1.77
N GLY A 47 0.93 11.96 1.68
CA GLY A 47 1.42 12.69 2.85
C GLY A 47 2.71 12.07 3.40
N GLY A 48 2.71 11.68 4.68
CA GLY A 48 3.82 10.99 5.34
C GLY A 48 3.79 9.47 5.23
N ASP A 49 2.80 8.91 4.53
CA ASP A 49 2.52 7.47 4.49
C ASP A 49 2.70 6.89 3.08
N PHE A 50 2.73 5.56 2.99
CA PHE A 50 2.46 4.85 1.74
C PHE A 50 1.00 4.40 1.68
N ALA A 51 0.33 4.76 0.60
CA ALA A 51 -1.00 4.25 0.26
C ALA A 51 -0.87 3.08 -0.71
N LEU A 52 -1.59 1.99 -0.45
CA LEU A 52 -1.66 0.81 -1.31
C LEU A 52 -3.11 0.48 -1.65
N ARG A 53 -3.35 0.09 -2.91
CA ARG A 53 -4.58 -0.55 -3.39
C ARG A 53 -4.18 -1.88 -3.99
N LEU A 54 -4.58 -2.97 -3.34
CA LEU A 54 -4.24 -4.33 -3.70
C LEU A 54 -5.52 -5.05 -4.14
N ARG A 55 -5.65 -5.31 -5.43
CA ARG A 55 -6.77 -6.09 -5.97
C ARG A 55 -6.37 -7.55 -6.05
N PHE A 56 -7.17 -8.41 -5.44
CA PHE A 56 -6.99 -9.86 -5.47
C PHE A 56 -7.87 -10.49 -6.56
N GLN A 57 -7.48 -11.67 -7.08
CA GLN A 57 -8.34 -12.39 -8.03
C GLN A 57 -9.59 -13.02 -7.38
N LYS A 58 -9.54 -13.25 -6.08
CA LYS A 58 -10.51 -13.95 -5.24
C LYS A 58 -10.62 -13.18 -3.91
N PRO A 59 -11.68 -13.41 -3.10
CA PRO A 59 -11.79 -12.77 -1.79
C PRO A 59 -10.56 -13.08 -0.92
N PRO A 60 -9.89 -12.07 -0.35
CA PRO A 60 -8.65 -12.28 0.39
C PRO A 60 -8.84 -12.95 1.76
N PHE A 61 -10.06 -12.96 2.29
CA PHE A 61 -10.44 -13.61 3.55
C PHE A 61 -11.92 -14.01 3.47
N GLY A 62 -12.40 -14.76 4.47
CA GLY A 62 -13.79 -15.21 4.54
C GLY A 62 -13.96 -16.71 4.30
N GLN A 63 -15.21 -17.17 4.24
CA GLN A 63 -15.51 -18.60 4.03
C GLN A 63 -15.10 -19.07 2.62
N GLU A 64 -15.15 -18.17 1.62
CA GLU A 64 -14.87 -18.48 0.22
C GLU A 64 -13.42 -18.93 -0.02
N CYS A 65 -12.46 -18.45 0.78
CA CYS A 65 -11.07 -18.88 0.68
C CYS A 65 -10.74 -20.10 1.55
N GLY A 66 -11.67 -20.57 2.40
CA GLY A 66 -11.48 -21.74 3.26
C GLY A 66 -10.19 -21.69 4.08
N SER A 67 -9.32 -22.68 3.91
CA SER A 67 -8.00 -22.76 4.55
C SER A 67 -6.86 -22.08 3.75
N ARG A 68 -7.18 -21.52 2.59
CA ARG A 68 -6.25 -20.95 1.61
C ARG A 68 -6.48 -19.46 1.41
N CYS A 69 -6.74 -18.71 2.48
CA CYS A 69 -6.92 -17.25 2.41
C CYS A 69 -5.64 -16.50 2.04
N ALA A 70 -5.74 -15.21 1.73
CA ALA A 70 -4.61 -14.41 1.28
C ALA A 70 -3.43 -14.49 2.25
N ASN A 71 -2.22 -14.58 1.70
CA ASN A 71 -0.96 -14.41 2.41
C ASN A 71 0.01 -13.75 1.44
N ALA A 72 -0.17 -12.44 1.23
CA ALA A 72 0.57 -11.66 0.25
C ALA A 72 1.58 -10.77 0.96
N THR A 73 2.84 -10.80 0.52
CA THR A 73 3.90 -9.93 1.03
C THR A 73 4.28 -8.92 -0.04
N VAL A 74 4.10 -7.63 0.25
CA VAL A 74 4.59 -6.52 -0.56
C VAL A 74 5.76 -5.89 0.18
N LEU A 75 6.90 -5.78 -0.49
CA LEU A 75 8.09 -5.16 0.05
C LEU A 75 8.25 -3.75 -0.53
N ILE A 76 8.72 -2.84 0.32
CA ILE A 76 9.04 -1.47 -0.07
C ILE A 76 10.49 -1.20 0.32
N ASP A 77 11.31 -0.93 -0.70
CA ASP A 77 12.63 -0.33 -0.60
C ASP A 77 12.41 1.17 -0.73
N THR A 78 12.45 1.89 0.40
CA THR A 78 11.88 3.23 0.55
C THR A 78 12.81 4.34 0.06
N ASP A 79 14.08 4.01 -0.18
CA ASP A 79 15.09 4.89 -0.79
C ASP A 79 15.60 4.40 -2.16
N ALA A 80 15.08 3.26 -2.63
CA ALA A 80 15.46 2.58 -3.87
C ALA A 80 16.95 2.14 -3.89
N ASN A 81 17.47 1.72 -2.74
CA ASN A 81 18.86 1.31 -2.56
C ASN A 81 18.96 -0.20 -2.23
N PRO A 82 19.47 -1.04 -3.16
CA PRO A 82 19.59 -2.48 -2.93
C PRO A 82 20.67 -2.86 -1.89
N ARG A 83 21.32 -1.89 -1.25
CA ARG A 83 22.41 -2.10 -0.26
C ARG A 83 21.97 -1.88 1.19
N SER A 84 20.77 -1.36 1.43
CA SER A 84 20.15 -1.20 2.76
C SER A 84 19.19 -2.36 3.05
N GLY A 85 18.56 -2.35 4.24
CA GLY A 85 17.46 -3.26 4.58
C GLY A 85 17.77 -4.74 4.38
N LEU A 86 16.81 -5.45 3.76
CA LEU A 86 16.92 -6.89 3.48
C LEU A 86 18.12 -7.22 2.58
N LYS A 87 18.88 -8.26 2.95
CA LYS A 87 20.03 -8.78 2.21
C LYS A 87 19.94 -10.29 2.06
N LEU A 88 19.30 -10.75 1.00
CA LEU A 88 19.29 -12.15 0.57
C LEU A 88 20.58 -12.49 -0.20
N SER A 89 20.81 -13.78 -0.43
CA SER A 89 21.86 -14.25 -1.35
C SER A 89 21.55 -13.77 -2.77
N ASP A 90 22.60 -13.60 -3.57
CA ASP A 90 22.52 -13.20 -4.98
C ASP A 90 21.90 -11.80 -5.20
N LYS A 91 21.69 -11.42 -6.48
CA LYS A 91 21.02 -10.18 -6.88
C LYS A 91 19.50 -10.31 -6.73
N ALA A 92 19.04 -10.79 -5.57
CA ALA A 92 17.63 -11.01 -5.30
C ALA A 92 16.85 -9.70 -5.42
N PRO A 93 15.66 -9.73 -6.05
CA PRO A 93 14.86 -8.53 -6.28
C PRO A 93 14.39 -7.86 -4.98
N GLU A 94 14.29 -8.62 -3.89
CA GLU A 94 13.89 -8.18 -2.55
C GLU A 94 15.00 -7.44 -1.79
N ASN A 95 16.27 -7.55 -2.22
CA ASN A 95 17.39 -6.88 -1.55
C ASN A 95 17.18 -5.36 -1.53
N GLY A 96 17.43 -4.69 -0.42
CA GLY A 96 17.13 -3.27 -0.25
C GLY A 96 15.80 -2.96 0.43
N ALA A 97 14.91 -3.95 0.60
CA ALA A 97 13.62 -3.68 1.21
C ALA A 97 13.76 -3.24 2.68
N ASP A 98 13.16 -2.10 3.01
CA ASP A 98 13.11 -1.53 4.37
C ASP A 98 11.80 -1.86 5.08
N LEU A 99 10.74 -2.13 4.33
CA LEU A 99 9.43 -2.51 4.85
C LEU A 99 8.92 -3.80 4.21
N ALA A 100 8.28 -4.63 5.02
CA ALA A 100 7.45 -5.74 4.57
C ALA A 100 6.01 -5.57 5.06
N ILE A 101 5.08 -5.49 4.11
CA ILE A 101 3.65 -5.41 4.35
C ILE A 101 3.04 -6.78 4.01
N ILE A 102 2.59 -7.48 5.04
CA ILE A 102 2.07 -8.84 4.94
C ILE A 102 0.56 -8.79 5.15
N VAL A 103 -0.20 -9.08 4.10
CA VAL A 103 -1.67 -9.10 4.10
C VAL A 103 -2.14 -10.54 4.25
N GLN A 104 -2.83 -10.82 5.37
CA GLN A 104 -3.22 -12.17 5.77
C GLN A 104 -4.72 -12.28 6.03
N GLY A 105 -5.39 -13.18 5.32
CA GLY A 105 -6.74 -13.62 5.69
C GLY A 105 -6.65 -14.60 6.85
N THR A 106 -7.25 -14.26 7.99
CA THR A 106 -7.17 -15.00 9.25
C THR A 106 -8.57 -15.48 9.66
N ARG A 107 -8.61 -16.59 10.40
CA ARG A 107 -9.80 -17.11 11.06
C ARG A 107 -9.54 -17.15 12.56
N ASP A 108 -10.32 -16.41 13.33
CA ASP A 108 -10.33 -16.54 14.78
C ASP A 108 -11.08 -17.82 15.16
N MET A 109 -10.48 -18.64 16.03
CA MET A 109 -11.12 -19.85 16.57
C MET A 109 -11.31 -19.76 18.09
N SER A 110 -11.07 -18.58 18.70
CA SER A 110 -11.09 -18.41 20.16
C SER A 110 -12.50 -18.24 20.76
N GLY A 111 -13.58 -18.34 19.96
CA GLY A 111 -14.96 -18.15 20.40
C GLY A 111 -15.98 -19.14 19.80
N ALA A 112 -17.26 -18.98 20.19
CA ALA A 112 -18.39 -19.79 19.72
C ALA A 112 -18.74 -19.59 18.23
N SER A 113 -18.28 -18.48 17.63
CA SER A 113 -18.31 -18.24 16.18
C SER A 113 -16.87 -18.10 15.65
N SER A 114 -16.61 -18.69 14.47
CA SER A 114 -15.35 -18.46 13.79
C SER A 114 -15.43 -17.18 12.96
N ASP A 115 -14.82 -16.12 13.45
CA ASP A 115 -14.82 -14.84 12.75
C ASP A 115 -13.65 -14.81 11.76
N ASN A 116 -13.93 -14.58 10.48
CA ASN A 116 -12.91 -14.37 9.47
C ASN A 116 -12.60 -12.88 9.37
N TYR A 117 -11.32 -12.53 9.30
CA TYR A 117 -10.90 -11.15 9.19
C TYR A 117 -9.57 -11.01 8.45
N LEU A 118 -9.36 -9.84 7.86
CA LEU A 118 -8.08 -9.46 7.29
C LEU A 118 -7.19 -8.82 8.36
N ARG A 119 -5.96 -9.33 8.46
CA ARG A 119 -4.89 -8.79 9.30
C ARG A 119 -3.75 -8.33 8.40
N VAL A 120 -3.16 -7.19 8.72
CA VAL A 120 -2.01 -6.64 8.01
C VAL A 120 -0.88 -6.44 8.99
N LYS A 121 0.26 -7.08 8.74
CA LYS A 121 1.48 -6.88 9.53
C LYS A 121 2.44 -6.03 8.74
N VAL A 122 2.99 -5.02 9.39
CA VAL A 122 4.04 -4.17 8.83
C VAL A 122 5.29 -4.41 9.64
N ARG A 123 6.32 -4.92 8.97
CA ARG A 123 7.64 -5.11 9.57
C ARG A 123 8.64 -4.13 9.00
N GLN A 124 9.42 -3.51 9.86
CA GLN A 124 10.61 -2.76 9.49
C GLN A 124 11.80 -3.70 9.42
N LEU A 125 12.47 -3.73 8.28
CA LEU A 125 13.61 -4.58 8.00
C LEU A 125 14.89 -3.80 8.29
N ALA A 126 15.63 -4.25 9.29
CA ALA A 126 16.92 -3.65 9.62
C ALA A 126 17.96 -3.94 8.52
N ASP A 127 19.00 -3.11 8.44
CA ASP A 127 20.09 -3.34 7.50
C ASP A 127 20.79 -4.68 7.78
N GLY A 128 20.80 -5.56 6.78
CA GLY A 128 21.38 -6.89 6.88
C GLY A 128 20.41 -8.00 7.27
N ALA A 129 19.10 -7.71 7.45
CA ALA A 129 18.09 -8.74 7.66
C ALA A 129 18.13 -9.79 6.54
N ARG A 130 18.11 -11.08 6.90
CA ARG A 130 18.19 -12.21 5.95
C ARG A 130 16.83 -12.80 5.62
N THR A 131 15.82 -12.45 6.39
CA THR A 131 14.44 -12.88 6.20
C THR A 131 13.49 -11.75 6.53
N VAL A 132 12.24 -11.85 6.04
CA VAL A 132 11.19 -10.88 6.39
C VAL A 132 10.81 -10.96 7.87
N ASP A 133 10.89 -12.16 8.47
CA ASP A 133 10.49 -12.39 9.85
C ASP A 133 11.49 -11.85 10.88
N GLU A 134 12.74 -11.60 10.48
CA GLU A 134 13.74 -10.89 11.29
C GLU A 134 13.42 -9.39 11.48
N GLY A 135 12.50 -8.84 10.68
CA GLY A 135 12.09 -7.44 10.81
C GLY A 135 11.31 -7.17 12.10
N GLU A 136 11.49 -5.98 12.65
CA GLU A 136 10.71 -5.50 13.80
C GLU A 136 9.25 -5.29 13.39
N LEU A 137 8.30 -5.88 14.13
CA LEU A 137 6.87 -5.64 13.89
C LEU A 137 6.51 -4.24 14.41
N ILE A 138 6.33 -3.29 13.50
CA ILE A 138 6.04 -1.89 13.84
C ILE A 138 4.55 -1.56 13.82
N ALA A 139 3.74 -2.36 13.11
CA ALA A 139 2.29 -2.25 13.14
C ALA A 139 1.62 -3.60 12.84
N GLU A 140 0.52 -3.85 13.53
CA GLU A 140 -0.41 -4.93 13.22
C GLU A 140 -1.81 -4.32 13.15
N LEU A 141 -2.42 -4.35 11.96
CA LEU A 141 -3.72 -3.75 11.67
C LEU A 141 -4.76 -4.86 11.48
N ASP A 142 -5.94 -4.66 12.04
CA ASP A 142 -7.13 -5.49 11.84
C ASP A 142 -8.19 -4.63 11.16
N HIS A 143 -8.66 -5.04 9.98
CA HIS A 143 -9.67 -4.28 9.22
C HIS A 143 -10.98 -4.00 10.00
N ARG A 144 -11.27 -4.77 11.05
CA ARG A 144 -12.45 -4.55 11.92
C ARG A 144 -12.25 -3.40 12.91
N ARG A 145 -11.00 -3.10 13.26
CA ARG A 145 -10.62 -2.13 14.31
C ARG A 145 -9.97 -0.87 13.72
N ASP A 146 -9.22 -1.04 12.64
CA ASP A 146 -8.39 -0.02 12.01
C ASP A 146 -8.99 0.42 10.66
N SER A 147 -10.29 0.74 10.63
CA SER A 147 -11.04 1.05 9.39
C SER A 147 -10.60 2.36 8.72
N ASP A 148 -9.85 3.21 9.42
CA ASP A 148 -9.20 4.42 8.91
C ASP A 148 -7.91 4.11 8.13
N ARG A 149 -7.32 2.93 8.34
CA ARG A 149 -6.06 2.50 7.70
C ARG A 149 -6.21 1.29 6.80
N VAL A 150 -7.21 0.45 7.03
CA VAL A 150 -7.50 -0.75 6.25
C VAL A 150 -8.96 -0.73 5.84
N HIS A 151 -9.21 -0.59 4.55
CA HIS A 151 -10.55 -0.65 3.98
C HIS A 151 -10.62 -1.77 2.94
N ILE A 152 -11.77 -2.43 2.86
CA ILE A 152 -11.99 -3.55 1.94
C ILE A 152 -13.25 -3.27 1.13
N GLU A 153 -13.12 -3.37 -0.18
CA GLU A 153 -14.23 -3.26 -1.14
C GLU A 153 -14.11 -4.45 -2.10
N ASP A 154 -15.07 -5.36 -2.07
CA ASP A 154 -15.05 -6.62 -2.80
C ASP A 154 -13.73 -7.40 -2.56
N ASN A 155 -12.97 -7.63 -3.64
CA ASN A 155 -11.65 -8.29 -3.62
C ASN A 155 -10.49 -7.29 -3.53
N THR A 156 -10.75 -6.02 -3.20
CA THR A 156 -9.76 -4.95 -3.15
C THR A 156 -9.50 -4.54 -1.71
N VAL A 157 -8.22 -4.53 -1.34
CA VAL A 157 -7.75 -4.06 -0.04
C VAL A 157 -7.04 -2.72 -0.24
N PHE A 158 -7.49 -1.72 0.51
CA PHE A 158 -6.89 -0.39 0.56
C PHE A 158 -6.17 -0.23 1.89
N LEU A 159 -4.91 0.21 1.84
CA LEU A 159 -4.03 0.30 3.01
C LEU A 159 -3.38 1.67 3.10
N LEU A 160 -3.34 2.23 4.30
CA LEU A 160 -2.52 3.39 4.65
C LEU A 160 -1.46 2.97 5.67
N ILE A 161 -0.21 2.88 5.21
CA ILE A 161 0.91 2.40 5.97
C ILE A 161 1.81 3.57 6.33
N ASP A 162 1.81 3.92 7.61
CA ASP A 162 2.80 4.80 8.21
C ASP A 162 4.18 4.17 8.06
N ALA A 163 5.02 4.81 7.25
CA ALA A 163 6.43 4.54 7.24
C ALA A 163 7.02 5.41 8.34
N SER A 164 7.25 4.78 9.50
CA SER A 164 7.74 5.48 10.69
C SER A 164 8.93 6.39 10.36
N ASN A 165 9.13 7.46 11.14
CA ASN A 165 10.25 8.40 10.93
C ASN A 165 11.64 7.74 10.97
N ASN A 166 11.74 6.48 11.40
CA ASN A 166 12.98 5.72 11.47
C ASN A 166 13.26 4.92 10.19
N VAL A 167 12.36 4.90 9.22
CA VAL A 167 12.55 4.23 7.94
C VAL A 167 13.26 5.19 6.98
N PRO A 168 14.30 4.76 6.25
CA PRO A 168 14.91 5.57 5.20
C PRO A 168 13.84 6.13 4.27
N SER A 169 13.94 7.39 3.88
CA SER A 169 12.95 8.01 3.01
C SER A 169 13.66 8.63 1.83
N GLY A 170 13.39 8.13 0.62
CA GLY A 170 14.01 8.63 -0.60
C GLY A 170 13.07 9.43 -1.49
N ARG A 171 13.65 9.98 -2.56
CA ARG A 171 12.88 10.59 -3.66
C ARG A 171 12.23 9.55 -4.58
N LYS A 172 12.67 8.29 -4.49
CA LYS A 172 12.14 7.14 -5.21
C LYS A 172 11.93 6.04 -4.19
N ALA A 173 10.93 5.19 -4.44
CA ALA A 173 10.76 3.93 -3.74
C ALA A 173 10.61 2.82 -4.78
N ARG A 174 11.09 1.63 -4.44
CA ARG A 174 10.92 0.42 -5.25
C ARG A 174 9.97 -0.53 -4.54
N ILE A 175 8.93 -0.93 -5.26
CA ILE A 175 7.90 -1.85 -4.80
C ILE A 175 8.22 -3.21 -5.38
N VAL A 176 8.26 -4.22 -4.52
CA VAL A 176 8.49 -5.61 -4.92
C VAL A 176 7.32 -6.46 -4.42
N TYR A 177 6.76 -7.27 -5.30
CA TYR A 177 5.75 -8.27 -4.95
C TYR A 177 6.17 -9.61 -5.50
N HIS A 178 6.19 -10.63 -4.65
CA HIS A 178 6.48 -12.00 -5.04
C HIS A 178 5.20 -12.83 -5.03
N PRO A 179 4.51 -13.01 -6.18
CA PRO A 179 3.37 -13.90 -6.24
C PRO A 179 3.81 -15.34 -5.91
N PRO A 180 2.99 -16.13 -5.20
CA PRO A 180 3.22 -17.56 -5.03
C PRO A 180 3.48 -18.26 -6.37
N GLY A 181 4.54 -19.06 -6.46
CA GLY A 181 4.88 -19.83 -7.67
C GLY A 181 5.31 -19.00 -8.90
N GLY A 182 5.37 -17.66 -8.79
CA GLY A 182 5.73 -16.76 -9.89
C GLY A 182 7.08 -16.08 -9.71
N LYS A 183 7.47 -15.28 -10.71
CA LYS A 183 8.64 -14.39 -10.62
C LYS A 183 8.30 -13.12 -9.86
N ALA A 184 9.25 -12.60 -9.10
CA ALA A 184 9.12 -11.28 -8.47
C ALA A 184 8.80 -10.19 -9.49
N LEU A 185 7.84 -9.34 -9.13
CA LEU A 185 7.47 -8.14 -9.89
C LEU A 185 8.06 -6.92 -9.18
N GLN A 186 8.62 -6.01 -9.95
CA GLN A 186 9.24 -4.79 -9.43
C GLN A 186 8.73 -3.57 -10.18
N ALA A 187 8.55 -2.47 -9.44
CA ALA A 187 8.25 -1.17 -10.02
C ALA A 187 8.88 -0.06 -9.19
N THR A 188 9.32 0.99 -9.86
CA THR A 188 9.81 2.20 -9.20
C THR A 188 8.72 3.25 -9.23
N ILE A 189 8.44 3.84 -8.07
CA ILE A 189 7.48 4.92 -7.88
C ILE A 189 8.17 6.14 -7.28
N PRO A 190 7.53 7.32 -7.30
CA PRO A 190 7.98 8.43 -6.47
C PRO A 190 8.01 8.03 -4.99
N GLY A 191 9.08 8.40 -4.28
CA GLY A 191 9.21 8.16 -2.83
C GLY A 191 8.59 9.27 -2.00
N MET A 192 8.59 9.14 -0.67
CA MET A 192 7.97 10.11 0.24
C MET A 192 8.64 11.50 0.20
N LEU A 193 9.95 11.56 -0.08
CA LEU A 193 10.66 12.84 -0.27
C LEU A 193 10.52 13.39 -1.69
N SER A 194 9.80 12.71 -2.59
CA SER A 194 9.45 13.31 -3.85
C SER A 194 8.45 14.43 -3.57
N GLY A 195 8.63 15.62 -4.14
CA GLY A 195 7.61 16.68 -4.08
C GLY A 195 6.26 16.28 -4.69
N SER A 196 6.15 15.05 -5.20
CA SER A 196 4.89 14.38 -5.52
C SER A 196 4.12 13.89 -4.30
N ALA A 197 4.62 13.82 -3.07
CA ALA A 197 3.78 13.44 -1.91
C ALA A 197 2.57 14.39 -1.69
N ASN A 198 2.70 15.64 -2.16
CA ASN A 198 1.64 16.66 -2.18
C ASN A 198 0.81 16.70 -3.49
N ASN A 199 1.23 15.92 -4.51
CA ASN A 199 0.71 15.93 -5.88
C ASN A 199 0.44 14.51 -6.43
N SER A 200 0.61 13.48 -5.59
CA SER A 200 0.57 12.08 -5.95
C SER A 200 -0.89 11.73 -6.11
N LYS A 201 -1.26 11.60 -7.37
CA LYS A 201 -2.61 11.29 -7.86
C LYS A 201 -3.20 9.99 -7.30
N VAL A 202 -2.39 9.21 -6.57
CA VAL A 202 -2.80 8.01 -5.85
C VAL A 202 -3.46 8.42 -4.53
N MET A 203 -4.58 9.14 -4.64
CA MET A 203 -5.53 9.38 -3.55
C MET A 203 -6.38 8.12 -3.43
N ILE A 204 -5.83 7.08 -2.80
CA ILE A 204 -6.53 5.82 -2.62
C ILE A 204 -7.68 6.00 -1.64
N PHE A 205 -7.45 6.80 -0.61
CA PHE A 205 -8.48 7.28 0.30
C PHE A 205 -8.99 8.62 -0.24
N ARG A 206 -10.14 8.62 -0.91
CA ARG A 206 -10.75 9.85 -1.44
C ARG A 206 -11.13 10.79 -0.29
N ARG A 207 -10.83 12.09 -0.45
CA ARG A 207 -11.47 13.17 0.32
C ARG A 207 -12.99 13.01 0.26
N GLY A 208 -13.64 12.81 1.41
CA GLY A 208 -15.08 13.06 1.59
C GLY A 208 -15.91 12.01 2.31
N GLY A 209 -15.37 10.87 2.74
CA GLY A 209 -16.23 9.90 3.47
C GLY A 209 -15.55 8.79 4.26
N TRP A 210 -14.25 8.55 4.04
CA TRP A 210 -13.56 7.42 4.67
C TRP A 210 -12.26 7.90 5.28
N GLY A 211 -12.29 8.12 6.60
CA GLY A 211 -11.12 8.42 7.43
C GLY A 211 -10.52 9.80 7.17
N THR A 212 -10.82 10.76 8.05
CA THR A 212 -9.84 11.79 8.38
C THR A 212 -8.62 11.09 8.95
N ALA A 213 -7.69 10.64 8.09
CA ALA A 213 -6.34 10.34 8.51
C ALA A 213 -5.84 11.61 9.19
N ARG A 214 -5.68 11.57 10.52
CA ARG A 214 -5.10 12.68 11.26
C ARG A 214 -3.72 12.90 10.66
N GLN A 215 -3.57 13.96 9.86
CA GLN A 215 -2.27 14.49 9.52
C GLN A 215 -1.52 14.74 10.83
N GLY A 216 -0.49 13.94 11.08
CA GLY A 216 0.35 14.07 12.26
C GLY A 216 -0.29 13.45 13.50
N GLY A 217 0.43 12.49 14.07
CA GLY A 217 0.18 12.02 15.41
C GLY A 217 -0.06 13.20 16.36
N GLN A 218 -1.24 13.22 16.98
CA GLN A 218 -1.46 14.11 18.08
C GLN A 218 -0.64 13.57 19.25
N ARG A 219 0.40 14.33 19.62
CA ARG A 219 1.23 14.06 20.80
C ARG A 219 0.34 13.70 21.98
N VAL A 220 0.60 12.54 22.56
CA VAL A 220 0.21 12.27 23.95
C VAL A 220 1.00 13.26 24.81
N GLY A 221 0.28 14.13 25.50
CA GLY A 221 0.82 15.11 26.46
C GLY A 221 -0.11 16.31 26.53
N GLY A 222 -0.65 16.72 27.67
CA GLY A 222 -0.55 16.23 29.05
C GLY A 222 -1.68 16.88 29.85
N GLU A 223 -1.85 16.45 31.09
CA GLU A 223 -2.85 16.97 32.03
C GLU A 223 -2.85 18.50 32.19
N SER A 224 -4.00 18.98 32.69
CA SER A 224 -4.24 20.20 33.49
C SER A 224 -4.72 21.46 32.76
N LYS A 225 -6.02 21.74 32.82
CA LYS A 225 -6.64 22.58 33.86
C LYS A 225 -8.17 22.48 33.82
#